data_AF-A0A7W1TEX8-F1
#
_entry.id   AF-A0A7W1TEX8-F1
#
_cell.length_a   1.000
_cell.length_b   1.000
_cell.length_c   1.000
_cell.angle_alpha   90.00
_cell.angle_beta   90.00
_cell.angle_gamma   90.00
#
_symmetry.space_group_name_H-M   'P 1'
#
loop_
_entity.id
_entity.type
_entity.pdbx_description
1 polymer ?
#
loop_
_entity_poly.entity_id
_entity_poly.type
_entity_poly.pdbx_seq_one_letter_code
_entity_poly.pdbx_strand_id
1 'polypeptide(L)'
;LWRRPADAGDGDALEEVLGARAGTLDRFDRVQLAEVIRACRRARSLSEAGRELFAVSRTRKRTTNDADRLAKYLATHGLDWEAVRAAGSETRDARP
;
A
#
# COMPACT_ATOMS: atom_id res chain seq x y z
N LEU A 1 -5.48 -20.94 -21.83
CA LEU A 1 -4.39 -19.94 -21.79
C LEU A 1 -4.78 -18.84 -20.83
N TRP A 2 -4.34 -18.91 -19.57
CA TRP A 2 -4.48 -17.81 -18.63
C TRP A 2 -3.60 -16.65 -19.12
N ARG A 3 -4.18 -15.64 -19.76
CA ARG A 3 -3.46 -14.43 -20.15
C ARG A 3 -3.20 -13.59 -18.91
N ARG A 4 -1.95 -13.17 -18.73
CA ARG A 4 -1.57 -12.12 -17.78
C ARG A 4 -2.11 -10.79 -18.30
N PRO A 5 -3.12 -10.15 -17.66
CA PRO A 5 -3.36 -8.74 -17.91
C PRO A 5 -2.07 -8.01 -17.55
N ALA A 6 -1.62 -7.08 -18.38
CA ALA A 6 -0.37 -6.39 -18.15
C ALA A 6 -0.36 -5.79 -16.73
N ASP A 7 0.68 -6.14 -15.96
CA ASP A 7 0.94 -5.64 -14.61
C ASP A 7 1.29 -4.13 -14.61
N ALA A 8 1.07 -3.43 -15.73
CA ALA A 8 1.61 -2.12 -16.07
C ALA A 8 1.21 -1.05 -15.06
N GLY A 9 -0.05 -1.04 -14.61
CA GLY A 9 -0.48 -0.05 -13.62
C GLY A 9 0.01 -0.33 -12.20
N ASP A 10 0.31 -1.58 -11.85
CA ASP A 10 0.76 -1.96 -10.49
C ASP A 10 2.27 -1.72 -10.35
N GLY A 11 3.02 -2.01 -11.43
CA GLY A 11 4.46 -1.74 -11.53
C GLY A 11 4.76 -0.25 -11.32
N ASP A 12 4.07 0.63 -12.04
CA ASP A 12 4.33 2.07 -12.00
C ASP A 12 4.19 2.64 -10.58
N ALA A 13 3.11 2.32 -9.86
CA ALA A 13 2.88 2.85 -8.52
C ALA A 13 3.85 2.29 -7.47
N LEU A 14 4.25 1.02 -7.60
CA LEU A 14 5.24 0.40 -6.71
C LEU A 14 6.64 0.94 -6.97
N GLU A 15 7.03 1.07 -8.23
CA GLU A 15 8.34 1.58 -8.62
C GLU A 15 8.49 3.06 -8.20
N GLU A 16 7.44 3.85 -8.28
CA GLU A 16 7.44 5.24 -7.82
C GLU A 16 7.65 5.39 -6.31
N VAL A 17 7.13 4.44 -5.51
CA VAL A 17 7.19 4.50 -4.03
C VAL A 17 8.40 3.76 -3.46
N LEU A 18 8.81 2.65 -4.06
CA LEU A 18 9.87 1.77 -3.55
C LEU A 18 11.15 1.81 -4.38
N GLY A 19 11.12 2.33 -5.60
CA GLY A 19 12.24 2.27 -6.54
C GLY A 19 12.71 0.84 -6.79
N ALA A 20 14.02 0.62 -6.76
CA ALA A 20 14.63 -0.70 -6.98
C ALA A 20 14.14 -1.78 -6.00
N ARG A 21 13.66 -1.42 -4.81
CA ARG A 21 13.12 -2.39 -3.82
C ARG A 21 11.83 -3.05 -4.31
N ALA A 22 11.12 -2.48 -5.30
CA ALA A 22 9.95 -3.12 -5.90
C ALA A 22 10.29 -4.46 -6.58
N GLY A 23 11.54 -4.65 -7.02
CA GLY A 23 12.03 -5.88 -7.66
C GLY A 23 12.32 -7.03 -6.68
N THR A 24 12.36 -6.76 -5.37
CA THR A 24 12.61 -7.79 -4.34
C THR A 24 11.32 -8.38 -3.77
N LEU A 25 10.16 -7.89 -4.20
CA LEU A 25 8.86 -8.36 -3.74
C LEU A 25 8.37 -9.53 -4.58
N ASP A 26 7.85 -10.56 -3.93
CA ASP A 26 7.10 -11.61 -4.59
C ASP A 26 5.86 -11.03 -5.29
N ARG A 27 5.41 -11.71 -6.35
CA ARG A 27 4.26 -11.25 -7.14
C ARG A 27 2.99 -11.03 -6.30
N PHE A 28 2.78 -11.86 -5.28
CA PHE A 28 1.64 -11.74 -4.37
C PHE A 28 1.69 -10.44 -3.56
N ASP A 29 2.87 -10.07 -3.07
CA ASP A 29 3.06 -8.83 -2.31
C ASP A 29 2.95 -7.61 -3.21
N ARG A 30 3.46 -7.68 -4.44
CA ARG A 30 3.33 -6.60 -5.42
C ARG A 30 1.86 -6.24 -5.64
N VAL A 31 1.00 -7.22 -5.95
CA VAL A 31 -0.42 -6.95 -6.23
C VAL A 31 -1.12 -6.32 -5.03
N GLN A 32 -0.89 -6.86 -3.82
CA GLN A 32 -1.52 -6.32 -2.62
C GLN A 32 -1.04 -4.91 -2.29
N LEU A 33 0.29 -4.69 -2.32
CA LEU A 33 0.86 -3.40 -1.96
C LEU A 33 0.50 -2.33 -3.00
N ALA A 34 0.44 -2.68 -4.29
CA ALA A 34 -0.01 -1.77 -5.34
C ALA A 34 -1.45 -1.29 -5.08
N GLU A 35 -2.38 -2.19 -4.74
CA GLU A 35 -3.75 -1.80 -4.42
C GLU A 35 -3.83 -0.95 -3.14
N VAL A 36 -3.03 -1.28 -2.13
CA VAL A 36 -2.92 -0.47 -0.91
C VAL A 36 -2.43 0.95 -1.22
N ILE A 37 -1.37 1.09 -2.03
CA ILE A 37 -0.85 2.40 -2.45
C ILE A 37 -1.93 3.21 -3.16
N ARG A 38 -2.67 2.58 -4.08
CA ARG A 38 -3.75 3.25 -4.82
C ARG A 38 -4.87 3.71 -3.89
N ALA A 39 -5.33 2.84 -2.98
CA ALA A 39 -6.36 3.20 -2.01
C ALA A 39 -5.90 4.37 -1.12
N CYS A 40 -4.65 4.35 -0.66
CA CYS A 40 -4.07 5.45 0.11
C CYS A 40 -4.01 6.77 -0.68
N ARG A 41 -3.67 6.72 -1.98
CA ARG A 41 -3.62 7.91 -2.85
C ARG A 41 -5.01 8.49 -3.16
N ARG A 42 -6.05 7.65 -3.23
CA ARG A 42 -7.44 8.09 -3.46
C ARG A 42 -8.11 8.65 -2.20
N ALA A 43 -7.75 8.13 -1.03
CA ALA A 43 -8.38 8.48 0.23
C ALA A 43 -7.81 9.78 0.83
N ARG A 44 -8.63 10.51 1.60
CA ARG A 44 -8.23 11.73 2.31
C ARG A 44 -7.58 11.45 3.66
N SER A 45 -7.68 10.21 4.15
CA SER A 45 -7.10 9.80 5.42
C SER A 45 -6.83 8.30 5.46
N LEU A 46 -5.89 7.89 6.32
CA LEU A 46 -5.58 6.48 6.57
C LEU A 46 -6.80 5.67 7.02
N SER A 47 -7.66 6.30 7.83
CA SER A 47 -8.92 5.67 8.24
C SER A 47 -9.80 5.37 7.04
N GLU A 48 -10.00 6.34 6.14
CA GLU A 48 -10.83 6.18 4.93
C GLU A 48 -10.30 5.07 4.02
N ALA A 49 -9.00 5.06 3.70
CA ALA A 49 -8.36 3.99 2.94
C ALA A 49 -8.55 2.62 3.60
N GLY A 50 -8.35 2.55 4.93
CA GLY A 50 -8.55 1.32 5.69
C GLY A 50 -9.99 0.80 5.61
N ARG A 51 -10.99 1.70 5.60
CA ARG A 51 -12.40 1.27 5.47
C ARG A 51 -12.72 0.67 4.10
N GLU A 52 -12.13 1.24 3.06
CA GLU A 52 -12.24 0.76 1.68
C GLU A 52 -11.61 -0.63 1.55
N LEU A 53 -10.33 -0.76 1.93
CA LEU A 53 -9.57 -2.01 1.82
C LEU A 53 -10.15 -3.16 2.65
N PHE A 54 -10.70 -2.84 3.84
CA PHE A 54 -11.20 -3.85 4.77
C PHE A 54 -12.73 -3.91 4.84
N ALA A 55 -13.45 -3.39 3.83
CA ALA A 55 -14.91 -3.20 3.82
C ALA A 55 -15.73 -4.44 4.24
N VAL A 56 -15.28 -5.65 3.87
CA VAL A 56 -15.94 -6.90 4.26
C VAL A 56 -15.47 -7.40 5.63
N SER A 57 -14.16 -7.41 5.88
CA SER A 57 -13.61 -7.98 7.14
C SER A 57 -13.97 -7.15 8.38
N ARG A 58 -14.16 -5.84 8.21
CA ARG A 58 -14.53 -4.91 9.29
C ARG A 58 -15.89 -5.21 9.92
N THR A 59 -16.83 -5.79 9.16
CA THR A 59 -18.21 -6.05 9.64
C THR A 59 -18.25 -7.21 10.63
N ARG A 60 -17.20 -8.03 10.65
CA ARG A 60 -17.07 -9.23 11.48
C ARG A 60 -16.26 -8.99 12.75
N LYS A 61 -15.73 -7.79 12.97
CA LYS A 61 -14.86 -7.46 14.12
C LYS A 61 -15.57 -6.56 15.11
N ARG A 62 -15.45 -6.89 16.41
CA ARG A 62 -16.06 -6.15 17.54
C ARG A 62 -15.38 -4.80 17.79
N THR A 63 -14.09 -4.69 17.47
CA THR A 63 -13.31 -3.45 17.51
C THR A 63 -12.54 -3.35 16.20
N THR A 64 -12.79 -2.29 15.44
CA THR A 64 -12.22 -2.13 14.10
C THR A 64 -11.35 -0.88 14.08
N ASN A 65 -10.03 -1.07 14.25
CA ASN A 65 -9.05 -0.01 13.99
C ASN A 65 -8.35 -0.29 12.65
N ASP A 66 -9.05 0.02 11.56
CA ASP A 66 -8.54 -0.20 10.20
C ASP A 66 -7.33 0.67 9.88
N ALA A 67 -7.27 1.87 10.46
CA ALA A 67 -6.14 2.77 10.31
C ALA A 67 -4.86 2.15 10.91
N ASP A 68 -4.93 1.61 12.12
CA ASP A 68 -3.79 0.91 12.76
C ASP A 68 -3.35 -0.32 11.95
N ARG A 69 -4.31 -1.12 11.48
CA ARG A 69 -4.01 -2.28 10.61
C ARG A 69 -3.30 -1.86 9.33
N LEU A 70 -3.77 -0.79 8.69
CA LEU A 70 -3.17 -0.26 7.48
C LEU A 70 -1.77 0.33 7.74
N ALA A 71 -1.59 1.10 8.82
CA ALA A 71 -0.29 1.62 9.24
C ALA A 71 0.73 0.50 9.45
N LYS A 72 0.35 -0.56 10.18
CA LYS A 72 1.22 -1.72 10.41
C LYS A 72 1.61 -2.42 9.12
N TYR A 73 0.66 -2.58 8.19
CA TYR A 73 0.94 -3.16 6.89
C TYR A 73 1.94 -2.34 6.08
N LEU A 74 1.77 -1.01 6.01
CA LEU A 74 2.72 -0.11 5.34
C LEU A 74 4.12 -0.19 5.98
N ALA A 75 4.19 -0.22 7.31
CA ALA A 75 5.44 -0.31 8.05
C ALA A 75 6.21 -1.62 7.77
N THR A 76 5.54 -2.74 7.48
CA THR A 76 6.20 -4.00 7.04
C THR A 76 6.99 -3.81 5.74
N HIS A 77 6.59 -2.86 4.90
CA HIS A 77 7.31 -2.48 3.68
C HIS A 77 8.24 -1.28 3.87
N GLY A 78 8.40 -0.78 5.10
CA GLY A 78 9.18 0.42 5.41
C GLY A 78 8.55 1.69 4.84
N LEU A 79 7.22 1.73 4.74
CA LEU A 79 6.44 2.86 4.25
C LEU A 79 5.59 3.46 5.36
N ASP A 80 5.32 4.76 5.25
CA ASP A 80 4.27 5.44 6.00
C ASP A 80 3.24 6.09 5.05
N TRP A 81 2.20 6.67 5.63
CA TRP A 81 1.11 7.31 4.87
C TRP A 81 1.60 8.46 3.97
N GLU A 82 2.57 9.24 4.44
CA GLU A 82 3.08 10.38 3.68
C GLU A 82 3.97 9.91 2.53
N ALA A 83 4.84 8.93 2.76
CA ALA A 83 5.70 8.33 1.73
C ALA A 83 4.88 7.77 0.55
N VAL A 84 3.76 7.11 0.84
CA VAL A 84 2.85 6.56 -0.18
C VAL A 84 2.17 7.66 -1.02
N ARG A 85 1.89 8.82 -0.41
CA ARG A 85 1.20 9.94 -1.04
C ARG A 85 2.12 10.95 -1.72
N ALA A 86 3.38 11.05 -1.30
CA ALA A 86 4.29 12.11 -1.69
C ALA A 86 4.88 11.97 -3.10
N ALA A 87 4.68 10.85 -3.81
CA ALA A 87 5.02 10.68 -5.23
C ALA A 87 6.34 11.36 -5.65
N GLY A 88 7.48 10.77 -5.28
CA GLY A 88 8.81 11.24 -5.68
C GLY A 88 9.44 12.26 -4.73
N SER A 89 9.73 11.87 -3.50
CA SER A 89 10.85 12.46 -2.75
C SER A 89 11.58 11.35 -2.03
N GLU A 90 12.90 11.34 -2.18
CA GLU A 90 13.84 10.41 -1.58
C GLU A 90 13.41 9.99 -0.18
N THR A 91 13.49 8.67 0.05
CA THR A 91 13.44 8.02 1.35
C THR A 91 13.91 8.97 2.44
N ARG A 92 12.97 9.50 3.24
CA ARG A 92 13.34 10.24 4.44
C ARG A 92 14.06 9.25 5.33
N ASP A 93 15.36 9.48 5.38
CA ASP A 93 16.40 8.72 6.03
C ASP A 93 16.02 8.36 7.48
N ALA A 94 16.61 7.25 7.91
CA ALA A 94 16.49 6.59 9.19
C ALA A 94 16.23 7.53 10.38
N ARG A 95 15.34 7.11 11.28
CA ARG A 95 15.29 7.68 12.63
C ARG A 95 15.98 6.70 13.61
N PRO A 96 16.89 7.19 14.47
CA PRO A 96 17.71 6.38 15.39
C PRO A 96 16.89 5.63 16.43
#